data_AF-A0A839VBY6-F1
#
_entry.id   AF-A0A839VBY6-F1
#
_cell.length_a   1.000
_cell.length_b   1.000
_cell.length_c   1.000
_cell.angle_alpha   90.00
_cell.angle_beta   90.00
_cell.angle_gamma   90.00
#
_symmetry.space_group_name_H-M   'P 1'
#
loop_
_entity.id
_entity.type
_entity.pdbx_description
1 polymer ?
#
loop_
_entity_poly.entity_id
_entity_poly.type
_entity_poly.pdbx_seq_one_letter_code
_entity_poly.pdbx_strand_id
1 'polypeptide(L)' 'MKRLFAFDDDAGVTCTPHMNPKSKSGFLDYLDAGDHKAFAMLPALNWKWVSKSPSTDVAIKQALEGCVGCSIVSVDGHAP' A
#
# COMPACT_ATOMS: atom_id res chain seq x y z
N MET A 1 -14.18 -22.42 -17.88
CA MET A 1 -13.49 -22.72 -16.61
C MET A 1 -13.45 -21.46 -15.78
N LYS A 2 -13.87 -21.57 -14.51
CA LYS A 2 -14.39 -20.51 -13.64
C LYS A 2 -13.23 -19.67 -13.07
N ARG A 3 -13.16 -18.37 -13.39
CA ARG A 3 -12.30 -17.42 -12.66
C ARG A 3 -12.97 -17.19 -11.30
N LEU A 4 -12.45 -17.84 -10.26
CA LEU A 4 -12.86 -17.61 -8.88
C LEU A 4 -12.26 -16.30 -8.40
N PHE A 5 -12.92 -15.19 -8.74
CA PHE A 5 -12.85 -13.97 -7.96
C PHE A 5 -13.91 -14.10 -6.87
N ALA A 6 -13.53 -14.67 -5.73
CA ALA A 6 -14.36 -14.62 -4.54
C ALA A 6 -14.08 -13.28 -3.85
N PHE A 7 -14.92 -12.30 -4.14
CA PHE A 7 -15.06 -11.07 -3.36
C PHE A 7 -16.41 -11.18 -2.66
N ASP A 8 -16.39 -11.55 -1.40
CA ASP A 8 -17.54 -11.41 -0.50
C ASP A 8 -17.11 -10.56 0.70
N ASP A 9 -18.03 -9.66 1.02
CA ASP A 9 -18.00 -8.45 1.80
C ASP A 9 -18.18 -8.73 3.30
N ASP A 10 -17.38 -8.10 4.19
CA ASP A 10 -17.85 -7.51 5.47
C ASP A 10 -16.65 -6.91 6.24
N ALA A 11 -16.76 -5.63 6.62
CA ALA A 11 -15.86 -4.84 7.49
C ALA A 11 -14.51 -4.33 6.90
N GLY A 12 -14.57 -3.16 6.24
CA GLY A 12 -13.83 -1.94 6.65
C GLY A 12 -12.29 -1.90 6.71
N VAL A 13 -11.58 -2.98 6.43
CA VAL A 13 -10.12 -3.01 6.23
C VAL A 13 -9.87 -3.99 5.11
N THR A 14 -9.73 -3.47 3.90
CA THR A 14 -9.48 -4.28 2.70
C THR A 14 -8.30 -5.22 2.94
N CYS A 15 -8.61 -6.51 3.03
CA CYS A 15 -7.64 -7.60 2.95
C CYS A 15 -6.78 -7.40 1.70
N THR A 16 -5.59 -6.80 1.84
CA THR A 16 -4.57 -6.82 0.81
C THR A 16 -3.99 -8.23 0.78
N PRO A 17 -4.32 -9.09 -0.22
CA PRO A 17 -4.23 -10.54 -0.05
C PRO A 17 -2.81 -11.13 0.06
N HIS A 18 -1.75 -10.33 0.15
CA HIS A 18 -0.38 -10.82 0.07
C HIS A 18 0.63 -10.09 0.96
N MET A 19 0.17 -9.50 2.07
CA MET A 19 1.10 -8.97 3.06
C MET A 19 1.70 -10.10 3.91
N ASN A 20 3.03 -10.17 3.94
CA ASN A 20 3.73 -10.96 4.95
C ASN A 20 3.78 -10.16 6.28
N PRO A 21 4.21 -10.75 7.40
CA PRO A 21 4.23 -10.05 8.69
C PRO A 21 5.05 -8.74 8.68
N LYS A 22 6.14 -8.68 7.89
CA LYS A 22 6.98 -7.48 7.79
C LYS A 22 6.28 -6.36 7.04
N SER A 23 5.68 -6.67 5.89
CA SER A 23 4.94 -5.68 5.11
C SER A 23 3.69 -5.20 5.84
N LYS A 24 3.06 -6.08 6.63
CA LYS A 24 1.94 -5.70 7.50
C LYS A 24 2.36 -4.69 8.57
N SER A 25 3.48 -4.94 9.27
CA SER A 25 4.02 -3.99 10.25
C SER A 25 4.33 -2.64 9.60
N GLY A 26 5.02 -2.64 8.45
CA GLY A 26 5.32 -1.40 7.72
C GLY A 26 4.07 -0.67 7.23
N PHE A 27 3.00 -1.40 6.89
CA PHE A 27 1.73 -0.80 6.53
C PHE A 27 1.02 -0.14 7.73
N LEU A 28 1.12 -0.72 8.92
CA LEU A 28 0.62 -0.08 10.14
C LEU A 28 1.39 1.22 10.44
N ASP A 29 2.72 1.20 10.37
CA ASP A 29 3.54 2.40 10.54
C ASP A 29 3.17 3.50 9.53
N TYR A 30 2.82 3.10 8.30
CA TYR A 30 2.32 4.00 7.26
C TYR A 30 0.96 4.62 7.62
N LEU A 31 0.01 3.84 8.16
CA LEU A 31 -1.31 4.36 8.53
C LEU A 31 -1.21 5.42 9.63
N ASP A 32 -0.29 5.22 10.59
CA ASP A 32 -0.04 6.14 11.70
C ASP A 32 0.82 7.36 11.30
N ALA A 33 1.38 7.36 10.08
CA ALA A 33 2.23 8.45 9.61
C ALA A 33 1.42 9.69 9.21
N GLY A 34 2.11 10.83 9.12
CA GLY A 34 1.51 12.10 8.68
C GLY A 34 1.00 12.06 7.23
N ASP A 35 0.27 13.11 6.84
CA ASP A 35 -0.36 13.22 5.53
C ASP A 35 0.63 13.34 4.37
N HIS A 36 0.09 13.36 3.15
CA HIS A 36 0.83 13.32 1.89
C HIS A 36 1.76 12.10 1.87
N LYS A 37 1.11 10.93 1.97
CA LYS A 37 1.75 9.63 2.09
C LYS A 37 1.28 8.65 1.03
N ALA A 38 2.17 7.76 0.62
CA ALA A 38 1.86 6.69 -0.31
C ALA A 38 2.58 5.39 0.08
N PHE A 39 1.92 4.27 -0.14
CA PHE A 39 2.46 2.93 0.09
C PHE A 39 2.51 2.17 -1.24
N ALA A 40 3.71 1.76 -1.65
CA ALA A 40 3.97 0.93 -2.80
C ALA A 40 4.34 -0.49 -2.35
N MET A 41 3.79 -1.51 -3.02
CA MET A 41 4.05 -2.91 -2.70
C MET A 41 4.20 -3.78 -3.95
N LEU A 42 5.15 -4.71 -3.89
CA LEU A 42 5.18 -5.94 -4.65
C LEU A 42 4.96 -7.11 -3.67
N PRO A 43 3.78 -7.76 -3.71
CA PRO A 43 3.40 -8.89 -2.85
C PRO A 43 4.55 -9.84 -2.46
N ALA A 44 4.69 -10.09 -1.16
CA ALA A 44 5.69 -10.98 -0.55
C ALA A 44 7.19 -10.66 -0.82
N LEU A 45 7.51 -9.71 -1.69
CA LEU A 45 8.89 -9.45 -2.15
C LEU A 45 9.44 -8.12 -1.64
N ASN A 46 8.78 -7.00 -1.96
CA ASN A 46 9.30 -5.67 -1.64
C ASN A 46 8.17 -4.69 -1.34
N TRP A 47 8.46 -3.68 -0.54
CA TRP A 47 7.52 -2.61 -0.24
C TRP A 47 8.28 -1.35 0.17
N LYS A 48 7.65 -0.20 -0.06
CA LYS A 48 8.16 1.10 0.38
C LYS A 48 6.98 2.01 0.66
N TRP A 49 7.11 2.85 1.67
CA TRP A 49 6.20 3.96 1.86
C TRP A 49 6.95 5.25 2.17
N VAL A 50 6.26 6.35 1.94
CA VAL A 50 6.73 7.71 2.17
C VAL A 50 5.59 8.50 2.81
N SER A 51 5.90 9.46 3.67
CA SER A 51 4.94 10.38 4.29
C SER A 51 5.53 11.76 4.46
N LYS A 52 4.70 12.75 4.79
CA LYS A 52 5.11 14.15 4.98
C LYS A 52 5.78 14.73 3.74
N SER A 53 5.41 14.24 2.56
CA SER A 53 5.87 14.80 1.30
C SER A 53 5.19 16.13 1.01
N PRO A 54 5.73 16.96 0.11
CA PRO A 54 5.09 18.21 -0.31
C PRO A 54 3.68 18.03 -0.91
N SER A 55 3.37 16.86 -1.46
CA SER A 55 2.04 16.45 -1.95
C SER A 55 1.94 14.93 -2.04
N THR A 56 0.72 14.41 -2.23
CA THR A 56 0.46 12.99 -2.50
C THR A 56 1.13 12.50 -3.79
N ASP A 57 1.11 13.29 -4.87
CA ASP A 57 1.82 12.98 -6.13
C ASP A 57 3.32 12.78 -5.90
N VAL A 58 3.94 13.63 -5.07
CA VAL A 58 5.35 13.49 -4.73
C VAL A 58 5.59 12.23 -3.90
N ALA A 59 4.69 11.92 -2.95
CA ALA A 59 4.78 10.69 -2.17
C ALA A 59 4.66 9.43 -3.04
N ILE A 60 3.72 9.41 -3.99
CA ILE A 60 3.52 8.32 -4.96
C ILE A 60 4.79 8.09 -5.76
N LYS A 61 5.35 9.16 -6.34
CA LYS A 61 6.57 9.09 -7.13
C LYS A 61 7.75 8.54 -6.31
N GLN A 62 7.96 9.08 -5.11
CA GLN A 62 9.05 8.65 -4.22
C GLN A 62 8.88 7.20 -3.75
N ALA A 63 7.65 6.75 -3.49
CA ALA A 63 7.37 5.37 -3.10
C ALA A 63 7.68 4.39 -4.24
N LEU A 64 7.31 4.72 -5.49
CA LEU A 64 7.61 3.89 -6.66
C LEU A 64 9.10 3.90 -7.01
N GLU A 65 9.77 5.04 -6.93
CA GLU A 65 11.22 5.16 -7.12
C GLU A 65 12.00 4.28 -6.12
N GLY A 66 11.51 4.19 -4.87
CA GLY A 66 12.09 3.33 -3.84
C GLY A 66 11.64 1.86 -3.88
N CYS A 67 10.77 1.48 -4.80
CA CYS A 67 10.16 0.15 -4.87
C CYS A 67 9.98 -0.30 -6.32
N VAL A 68 11.07 -0.75 -6.95
CA VAL A 68 11.07 -1.19 -8.35
C VAL A 68 10.10 -2.36 -8.55
N GLY A 69 9.21 -2.22 -9.53
CA GLY A 69 8.19 -3.23 -9.86
C GLY A 69 6.99 -3.26 -8.92
N CYS A 70 6.94 -2.37 -7.92
CA CYS A 70 5.80 -2.25 -7.02
C CYS A 70 4.67 -1.45 -7.67
N SER A 71 3.46 -1.62 -7.14
CA SER A 71 2.29 -0.80 -7.45
C SER A 71 1.85 -0.04 -6.20
N ILE A 72 1.24 1.13 -6.37
CA ILE A 72 0.61 1.83 -5.24
C ILE A 72 -0.56 1.00 -4.75
N VAL A 73 -0.64 0.79 -3.44
CA VAL A 73 -1.73 0.08 -2.77
C VAL A 73 -2.49 0.96 -1.79
N SER A 74 -1.94 2.12 -1.43
CA SER A 74 -2.65 3.13 -0.66
C SER A 74 -2.05 4.53 -0.81
N VAL A 75 -2.91 5.56 -0.80
CA VAL A 75 -2.57 6.98 -0.79
C VAL A 75 -3.35 7.65 0.33
N ASP A 76 -2.67 8.36 1.23
CA ASP A 76 -3.26 8.98 2.43
C ASP A 76 -4.20 8.06 3.23
N GLY A 77 -3.88 6.77 3.33
CA GLY A 77 -4.67 5.77 4.05
C GLY A 77 -5.89 5.25 3.30
N HIS A 78 -6.12 5.70 2.06
CA HIS A 78 -7.20 5.25 1.20
C HIS A 78 -6.67 4.32 0.10
N ALA A 79 -7.55 3.51 -0.49
CA ALA A 79 -7.21 2.79 -1.71
C ALA A 79 -6.85 3.80 -2.83
N PRO A 80 -5.91 3.45 -3.73
CA PRO A 80 -5.44 4.33 -4.80
C PRO A 80 -6.51 4.67 -5.84
#